data_AF-A0A838K153-F1
#
_entry.id   AF-A0A838K153-F1
#
_cell.length_a   1.000
_cell.length_b   1.000
_cell.length_c   1.000
_cell.angle_alpha   90.00
_cell.angle_beta   90.00
_cell.angle_gamma   90.00
#
_symmetry.space_group_name_H-M   'P 1'
#
loop_
_entity.id
_entity.type
_entity.pdbx_description
1 polymer ?
#
loop_
_entity_poly.entity_id
_entity_poly.type
_entity_poly.pdbx_seq_one_letter_code
_entity_poly.pdbx_strand_id
1 'polypeptide(L)'
;INNVISIDAAAAVAGPVVVVAPTRDGGTGALLRRPPGIIATAYGPGSAAAHLRLAAAAGVPAIRVDVAGLAHDVDTPAHLTAELLAP
;
A
#
# COMPACT_ATOMS: atom_id res chain seq x y z
N ILE A 1 -1.06 5.09 19.89
CA ILE A 1 -0.73 4.97 18.45
C ILE A 1 -2.02 4.63 17.70
N ASN A 2 -2.81 5.65 17.36
CA ASN A 2 -4.05 5.47 16.60
C ASN A 2 -3.70 5.43 15.10
N ASN A 3 -3.13 4.32 14.63
CA ASN A 3 -2.76 4.16 13.22
C ASN A 3 -3.88 3.52 12.38
N VAL A 4 -5.14 3.82 12.73
CA VAL A 4 -6.31 3.49 11.92
C VAL A 4 -6.60 4.70 11.03
N ILE A 5 -5.82 4.89 9.96
CA ILE A 5 -6.19 5.84 8.91
C ILE A 5 -6.67 5.03 7.71
N SER A 6 -7.95 4.68 7.83
CA SER A 6 -8.98 4.67 6.80
C SER A 6 -8.63 4.09 5.42
N ILE A 7 -8.98 2.81 5.28
CA ILE A 7 -9.43 2.18 4.02
C ILE A 7 -10.62 2.96 3.36
N ASP A 8 -11.17 3.99 4.01
CA ASP A 8 -12.33 4.77 3.53
C ASP A 8 -12.14 5.41 2.15
N ALA A 9 -10.91 5.77 1.75
CA ALA A 9 -10.66 6.28 0.40
C ALA A 9 -11.01 5.25 -0.70
N ALA A 10 -10.81 3.96 -0.43
CA ALA A 10 -11.24 2.89 -1.32
C ALA A 10 -12.72 2.53 -1.14
N ALA A 11 -13.28 2.73 0.06
CA ALA A 11 -14.70 2.48 0.34
C ALA A 11 -15.62 3.45 -0.43
N ALA A 12 -15.15 4.66 -0.75
CA ALA A 12 -15.87 5.63 -1.55
C ALA A 12 -15.98 5.27 -3.04
N VAL A 13 -15.17 4.31 -3.54
CA VAL A 13 -15.24 3.87 -4.94
C VAL A 13 -16.29 2.77 -5.09
N ALA A 14 -17.45 3.13 -5.65
CA ALA A 14 -18.48 2.19 -6.04
C ALA A 14 -18.04 1.39 -7.28
N GLY A 15 -17.25 0.33 -7.09
CA GLY A 15 -16.87 -0.57 -8.18
C GLY A 15 -15.52 -1.27 -7.98
N PRO A 16 -15.06 -1.98 -9.03
CA PRO A 16 -13.72 -2.57 -9.06
C PRO A 16 -12.62 -1.53 -8.87
N VAL A 17 -11.69 -1.78 -7.93
CA VAL A 17 -10.58 -0.85 -7.67
C VAL A 17 -9.37 -1.58 -7.08
N VAL A 18 -8.18 -1.08 -7.42
CA VAL A 18 -6.92 -1.44 -6.79
C VAL A 18 -6.31 -0.19 -6.16
N VAL A 19 -5.88 -0.28 -4.90
CA VAL A 19 -5.12 0.78 -4.23
C VAL A 19 -3.77 0.24 -3.82
N VAL A 20 -2.71 0.94 -4.18
CA VAL A 20 -1.31 0.56 -3.93
C VAL A 20 -0.67 1.65 -3.08
N ALA A 21 -0.24 1.28 -1.87
CA ALA A 21 0.63 2.11 -1.05
C ALA A 21 2.08 1.61 -1.23
N PRO A 22 2.93 2.40 -1.89
CA PRO A 22 4.32 2.04 -2.16
C PRO A 22 5.20 2.21 -0.91
N THR A 23 6.20 1.34 -0.74
CA THR A 23 7.31 1.55 0.20
C THR A 23 8.43 2.36 -0.47
N ARG A 24 9.40 2.86 0.31
CA ARG A 24 10.51 3.69 -0.19
C ARG A 24 11.44 2.95 -1.15
N ASP A 25 11.60 1.64 -0.97
CA ASP A 25 12.42 0.77 -1.80
C ASP A 25 11.70 0.31 -3.09
N GLY A 26 10.48 0.80 -3.34
CA GLY A 26 9.69 0.48 -4.52
C GLY A 26 8.82 -0.78 -4.39
N GLY A 27 8.79 -1.38 -3.20
CA GLY A 27 7.83 -2.42 -2.83
C GLY A 27 6.40 -1.89 -2.60
N THR A 28 5.51 -2.75 -2.09
CA THR A 28 4.11 -2.44 -1.75
C THR A 28 3.90 -2.65 -0.26
N GLY A 29 3.69 -1.57 0.49
CA GLY A 29 3.44 -1.61 1.93
C GLY A 29 1.98 -1.94 2.26
N ALA A 30 1.04 -1.54 1.40
CA ALA A 30 -0.33 -2.01 1.44
C ALA A 30 -0.93 -2.15 0.05
N LEU A 31 -1.78 -3.16 -0.10
CA LEU A 31 -2.52 -3.45 -1.31
C LEU A 31 -3.99 -3.69 -0.94
N LEU A 32 -4.88 -2.83 -1.43
CA LEU A 32 -6.31 -3.08 -1.40
C LEU A 32 -6.78 -3.49 -2.79
N ARG A 33 -7.65 -4.51 -2.83
CA ARG A 33 -8.25 -5.03 -4.06
C ARG A 33 -9.73 -5.23 -3.84
N ARG A 34 -10.55 -4.73 -4.76
CA ARG A 34 -11.99 -4.98 -4.80
C ARG A 34 -12.39 -5.38 -6.21
N PRO A 35 -13.00 -6.56 -6.39
CA PRO A 35 -12.95 -7.73 -5.50
C PRO A 35 -11.51 -8.17 -5.18
N PRO A 36 -11.28 -8.94 -4.10
CA PRO A 36 -9.94 -9.30 -3.62
C PRO A 36 -9.08 -10.08 -4.63
N GLY A 37 -9.72 -10.75 -5.60
CA GLY A 37 -9.04 -11.51 -6.66
C GLY A 37 -8.87 -10.78 -7.98
N ILE A 38 -9.17 -9.48 -8.07
CA ILE A 38 -9.21 -8.78 -9.36
C ILE A 38 -7.84 -8.65 -10.03
N ILE A 39 -6.77 -8.71 -9.24
CA ILE A 39 -5.39 -8.86 -9.72
C ILE A 39 -4.65 -9.90 -8.87
N ALA A 40 -3.67 -10.56 -9.49
CA ALA A 40 -2.71 -11.40 -8.77
C ALA A 40 -1.86 -10.56 -7.81
N THR A 41 -1.43 -11.17 -6.70
CA THR A 41 -0.40 -10.58 -5.82
C THR A 41 0.98 -10.76 -6.43
N ALA A 42 1.78 -9.69 -6.46
CA ALA A 42 3.14 -9.67 -7.00
C ALA A 42 4.09 -8.90 -6.08
N TYR A 43 4.19 -9.32 -4.81
CA TYR A 43 5.09 -8.71 -3.81
C TYR A 43 6.58 -8.95 -4.10
N GLY A 44 7.43 -8.10 -3.53
CA GLY A 44 8.89 -8.10 -3.73
C GLY A 44 9.41 -6.78 -4.31
N PRO A 45 10.67 -6.74 -4.75
CA PRO A 45 11.28 -5.55 -5.37
C PRO A 45 10.47 -5.06 -6.58
N GLY A 46 10.15 -3.77 -6.60
CA GLY A 46 9.34 -3.17 -7.67
C GLY A 46 7.87 -3.57 -7.68
N SER A 47 7.37 -4.22 -6.62
CA SER A 47 6.01 -4.73 -6.55
C SER A 47 4.93 -3.65 -6.68
N ALA A 48 5.18 -2.41 -6.25
CA ALA A 48 4.20 -1.34 -6.44
C ALA A 48 3.93 -1.10 -7.94
N ALA A 49 4.98 -1.04 -8.75
CA ALA A 49 4.84 -0.90 -10.19
C ALA A 49 4.18 -2.15 -10.81
N ALA A 50 4.52 -3.35 -10.32
CA ALA A 50 3.90 -4.59 -10.78
C ALA A 50 2.38 -4.61 -10.54
N HIS A 51 1.92 -4.23 -9.35
CA HIS A 51 0.50 -4.16 -9.01
C HIS A 51 -0.26 -3.11 -9.84
N LEU A 52 0.32 -1.93 -10.04
CA LEU A 52 -0.28 -0.89 -10.91
C LEU A 52 -0.42 -1.37 -12.36
N ARG A 53 0.59 -2.09 -12.86
CA ARG A 53 0.59 -2.63 -14.23
C ARG A 53 -0.41 -3.78 -14.40
N LEU A 54 -0.58 -4.63 -13.38
CA LEU A 54 -1.61 -5.66 -13.37
C LEU A 54 -3.03 -5.06 -13.37
N ALA A 55 -3.26 -3.99 -12.58
CA ALA A 55 -4.54 -3.29 -12.58
C ALA A 55 -4.85 -2.67 -13.94
N ALA A 56 -3.87 -2.01 -14.56
CA ALA A 56 -4.00 -1.48 -15.91
C ALA A 56 -4.31 -2.58 -16.95
N ALA A 57 -3.62 -3.72 -16.88
CA ALA A 57 -3.88 -4.86 -17.77
C ALA A 57 -5.27 -5.48 -17.58
N ALA A 58 -5.81 -5.42 -16.37
CA ALA A 58 -7.16 -5.88 -16.05
C ALA A 58 -8.25 -4.82 -16.37
N GLY A 59 -7.88 -3.63 -16.86
CA GLY A 59 -8.82 -2.53 -17.12
C GLY A 59 -9.43 -1.93 -15.84
N VAL A 60 -8.74 -2.07 -14.71
CA VAL A 60 -9.24 -1.66 -13.40
C VAL A 60 -8.59 -0.35 -12.97
N PRO A 61 -9.38 0.62 -12.45
CA PRO A 61 -8.82 1.82 -11.86
C PRO A 61 -7.82 1.49 -10.73
N ALA A 62 -6.64 2.09 -10.82
CA ALA A 62 -5.59 1.94 -9.83
C ALA A 62 -5.27 3.30 -9.19
N ILE A 63 -5.22 3.33 -7.86
CA ILE A 63 -4.89 4.53 -7.09
C ILE A 63 -3.58 4.28 -6.37
N ARG A 64 -2.58 5.13 -6.61
CA ARG A 64 -1.35 5.16 -5.82
C ARG A 64 -1.54 6.14 -4.67
N VAL A 65 -1.30 5.70 -3.43
CA VAL A 65 -1.40 6.54 -2.23
C VAL A 65 -0.09 6.48 -1.47
N ASP A 66 0.61 7.61 -1.38
CA ASP A 66 1.81 7.70 -0.54
C ASP A 66 1.39 7.91 0.92
N VAL A 67 1.63 6.92 1.77
CA VAL A 67 1.25 6.94 3.20
C VAL A 67 2.51 7.09 4.04
N ALA A 68 2.67 8.21 4.73
CA ALA A 68 3.89 8.52 5.50
C ALA A 68 4.26 7.44 6.54
N GLY A 69 3.25 6.83 7.18
CA GLY A 69 3.43 5.74 8.16
C GLY A 69 3.64 4.35 7.56
N LEU A 70 3.40 4.18 6.25
CA LEU A 70 3.63 2.93 5.52
C LEU A 70 4.90 2.98 4.66
N ALA A 71 5.44 4.18 4.47
CA ALA A 71 6.76 4.42 3.90
C ALA A 71 7.90 4.08 4.90
N HIS A 72 7.56 3.84 6.18
CA HIS A 72 8.48 3.34 7.20
C HIS A 72 8.27 1.84 7.37
N ASP A 73 9.09 1.06 6.68
CA ASP A 73 9.22 -0.35 6.98
C ASP A 73 9.98 -0.47 8.31
N VAL A 74 9.33 -1.00 9.35
CA VAL A 74 9.97 -1.24 10.66
C VAL A 74 10.61 -2.63 10.60
N ASP A 75 11.63 -2.77 9.76
CA ASP A 75 12.23 -4.07 9.44
C ASP A 75 13.25 -4.58 10.47
N THR A 76 13.60 -3.78 11.49
CA THR A 76 14.56 -4.23 12.53
C THR A 76 14.19 -3.71 13.91
N PRO A 77 14.52 -4.44 15.00
CA PRO A 77 14.28 -3.99 16.37
C PRO A 77 14.91 -2.64 16.71
N ALA A 78 15.93 -2.23 15.94
CA ALA A 78 16.61 -0.94 16.07
C ALA A 78 15.71 0.26 15.72
N HIS A 79 14.60 0.07 15.00
CA HIS A 79 13.66 1.16 14.69
C HIS A 79 12.74 1.52 15.87
N LEU A 80 12.65 0.68 16.92
CA LEU A 80 11.82 0.96 18.10
C LEU A 80 12.38 2.09 18.98
N THR A 81 13.68 2.35 18.91
CA THR A 81 14.33 3.30 19.83
C THR A 81 14.19 4.76 19.39
N ALA A 82 13.92 5.01 18.10
CA ALA A 82 13.80 6.37 17.57
C ALA A 82 12.44 7.03 17.88
N GLU A 83 11.34 6.27 17.98
CA GLU A 83 10.02 6.81 18.34
C GLU A 83 9.86 7.13 19.83
N LEU A 84 10.71 6.59 20.70
CA LEU A 84 10.62 6.77 22.16
C LEU A 84 11.35 8.02 22.68
N LEU A 85 12.08 8.76 21.82
CA LEU A 85 12.90 9.91 22.22
C LEU A 85 12.66 11.18 21.38
N ALA A 86 11.68 11.19 20.48
CA ALA A 86 11.22 12.44 19.88
C ALA A 86 10.23 13.13 20.85
N PRO A 87 10.49 14.38 21.28
CA PRO A 87 9.59 15.12 22.18
C PRO A 87 8.23 15.44 21.53
#